data_AF-B9TJQ7-F1
#
_entry.id   AF-B9TJQ7-F1
#
_cell.length_a   1.000
_cell.length_b   1.000
_cell.length_c   1.000
_cell.angle_alpha   90.00
_cell.angle_beta   90.00
_cell.angle_gamma   90.00
#
_symmetry.space_group_name_H-M   'P 1'
#
loop_
_entity.id
_entity.type
_entity.pdbx_description
1 polymer ?
#
loop_
_entity_poly.entity_id
_entity_poly.type
_entity_poly.pdbx_seq_one_letter_code
_entity_poly.pdbx_strand_id
1 'polypeptide(L)'
;MQGSGQRIEYNARMDKVQLYTNAWVKRGEDVVTGDYISYDANAEYAEVIGGTKANPNGTAGSRVKATIQPKNKTTPPVIDNKPTSQQGLRMNRSLQIKVEPAPADANNEPAKVQP
;
A
#
# COMPACT_ATOMS: atom_id res chain seq x y z
N MET A 1 -16.91 -16.06 -15.76
CA MET A 1 -16.16 -16.51 -14.57
C MET A 1 -15.66 -17.92 -14.83
N GLN A 2 -14.55 -18.33 -14.22
CA GLN A 2 -14.04 -19.70 -14.29
C GLN A 2 -13.71 -20.19 -12.88
N GLY A 3 -13.72 -21.50 -12.67
CA GLY A 3 -13.33 -22.09 -11.40
C GLY A 3 -12.99 -23.55 -11.54
N SER A 4 -12.32 -24.08 -10.53
CA SER A 4 -11.96 -25.50 -10.44
C SER A 4 -11.89 -25.92 -8.98
N GLY A 5 -12.03 -27.22 -8.76
CA GLY A 5 -11.92 -27.89 -7.47
C GLY A 5 -11.77 -29.38 -7.71
N GLN A 6 -11.39 -30.13 -6.67
CA GLN A 6 -11.24 -31.58 -6.77
C GLN A 6 -12.55 -32.27 -7.15
N ARG A 7 -13.67 -31.72 -6.68
CA ARG A 7 -15.02 -32.13 -7.06
C ARG A 7 -15.86 -30.90 -7.34
N ILE A 8 -16.71 -31.00 -8.35
CA ILE A 8 -17.66 -29.97 -8.74
C ILE A 8 -19.04 -30.60 -8.79
N GLU A 9 -20.01 -29.98 -8.14
CA GLU A 9 -21.42 -30.36 -8.19
C GLU A 9 -22.22 -29.18 -8.73
N TYR A 10 -23.17 -29.46 -9.61
CA TYR A 10 -24.06 -28.46 -10.19
C TYR A 10 -25.51 -28.90 -10.02
N ASN A 11 -26.31 -28.01 -9.43
CA ASN A 11 -27.75 -28.19 -9.29
C ASN A 11 -28.48 -27.27 -10.29
N ALA A 12 -28.96 -27.86 -11.39
CA ALA A 12 -29.64 -27.15 -12.47
C ALA A 12 -31.00 -26.54 -12.06
N ARG A 13 -31.65 -27.03 -10.99
CA ARG A 13 -32.90 -26.43 -10.51
C ARG A 13 -32.65 -25.10 -9.79
N MET A 14 -31.50 -24.99 -9.12
CA MET A 14 -31.15 -23.82 -8.31
C MET A 14 -30.11 -22.92 -8.99
N ASP A 15 -29.60 -23.32 -10.16
CA ASP A 15 -28.41 -22.76 -10.81
C ASP A 15 -27.24 -22.51 -9.85
N LYS A 16 -27.01 -23.47 -8.96
CA LYS A 16 -25.96 -23.41 -7.97
C LYS A 16 -24.82 -24.35 -8.32
N VAL A 17 -23.61 -23.83 -8.33
CA VAL A 17 -22.36 -24.60 -8.50
C VAL A 17 -21.65 -24.67 -7.15
N GLN A 18 -21.19 -25.87 -6.79
CA GLN A 18 -20.43 -26.12 -5.57
C GLN A 18 -19.10 -26.77 -5.94
N LEU A 19 -18.00 -26.16 -5.49
CA LEU A 19 -16.64 -26.65 -5.71
C LEU A 19 -16.08 -27.07 -4.36
N TYR A 20 -15.55 -28.29 -4.30
CA TYR A 20 -15.04 -28.91 -3.09
C TYR A 20 -13.55 -29.23 -3.21
N THR A 21 -12.84 -28.99 -2.12
CA THR A 21 -11.42 -29.26 -1.87
C THR A 21 -10.50 -28.53 -2.85
N ASN A 22 -9.59 -27.70 -2.31
CA ASN A 22 -8.68 -26.86 -3.11
C ASN A 22 -9.43 -26.08 -4.21
N ALA A 23 -10.60 -25.56 -3.87
CA ALA A 23 -11.45 -24.85 -4.78
C ALA A 23 -10.89 -23.45 -5.06
N TRP A 24 -10.97 -23.01 -6.31
CA TRP A 24 -10.64 -21.65 -6.69
C TRP A 24 -11.59 -21.14 -7.77
N VAL A 25 -11.80 -19.82 -7.76
CA VAL A 25 -12.55 -19.10 -8.78
C VAL A 25 -11.74 -17.90 -9.26
N LYS A 26 -11.87 -17.59 -10.54
CA LYS A 26 -11.28 -16.42 -11.18
C LYS A 26 -12.35 -15.61 -11.90
N ARG A 27 -12.39 -14.32 -11.61
CA ARG A 27 -13.24 -13.32 -12.25
C ARG A 27 -12.35 -12.23 -12.84
N GLY A 28 -12.13 -12.26 -14.16
CA GLY A 28 -11.19 -11.36 -14.81
C GLY A 28 -9.77 -11.62 -14.31
N GLU A 29 -9.19 -10.66 -13.59
CA GLU A 29 -7.86 -10.74 -12.99
C GLU A 29 -7.90 -11.16 -11.51
N ASP A 30 -9.08 -11.16 -10.90
CA ASP A 30 -9.28 -11.46 -9.49
C ASP A 30 -9.38 -12.96 -9.28
N VAL A 31 -8.69 -13.48 -8.26
CA VAL A 31 -8.66 -14.90 -7.91
C VAL A 31 -8.99 -15.09 -6.44
N VAL A 32 -9.89 -16.01 -6.15
CA VAL A 32 -10.24 -16.40 -4.78
C VAL A 32 -10.08 -17.90 -4.62
N THR A 33 -9.43 -18.34 -3.55
CA THR A 33 -9.15 -19.74 -3.24
C THR A 33 -9.67 -20.09 -1.85
N GLY A 34 -10.20 -21.30 -1.69
CA GLY A 34 -10.65 -21.85 -0.43
C GLY A 34 -10.82 -23.37 -0.50
N ASP A 35 -11.29 -23.97 0.59
CA ASP A 35 -11.59 -25.41 0.59
C ASP A 35 -12.95 -25.71 -0.02
N TYR A 36 -13.90 -24.79 0.12
CA TYR A 36 -15.23 -24.91 -0.45
C TYR A 36 -15.66 -23.57 -1.03
N ILE A 37 -16.20 -23.60 -2.25
CA ILE A 37 -16.77 -22.43 -2.91
C ILE A 37 -18.17 -22.79 -3.39
N SER A 38 -19.15 -21.96 -3.06
CA SER A 38 -20.50 -22.07 -3.62
C SER A 38 -20.82 -20.83 -4.43
N TYR A 39 -21.36 -21.00 -5.62
CA TYR A 39 -21.73 -19.94 -6.54
C TYR A 39 -23.18 -20.09 -6.96
N ASP A 40 -23.97 -19.05 -6.73
CA ASP A 40 -25.34 -18.91 -7.20
C ASP A 40 -25.35 -18.03 -8.45
N ALA A 41 -25.74 -18.59 -9.60
CA ALA A 41 -25.73 -17.85 -10.86
C ALA A 41 -26.88 -16.84 -10.97
N ASN A 42 -28.00 -17.07 -10.28
CA ASN A 42 -29.14 -16.14 -10.28
C ASN A 42 -28.83 -14.87 -9.50
N ALA A 43 -28.17 -15.01 -8.36
CA ALA A 43 -27.79 -13.89 -7.50
C ALA A 43 -26.39 -13.32 -7.81
N GLU A 44 -25.64 -13.95 -8.71
CA GLU A 44 -24.21 -13.69 -8.97
C GLU A 44 -23.34 -13.68 -7.69
N TYR A 45 -23.74 -14.46 -6.69
CA TYR A 45 -23.15 -14.48 -5.35
C TYR A 45 -22.21 -15.68 -5.17
N ALA A 46 -21.03 -15.43 -4.59
CA ALA A 46 -20.06 -16.46 -4.28
C ALA A 46 -19.72 -16.47 -2.79
N GLU A 47 -19.85 -17.63 -2.15
CA GLU A 47 -19.44 -17.86 -0.78
C GLU A 47 -18.22 -18.78 -0.76
N VAL A 48 -17.19 -18.41 0.00
CA VAL A 48 -15.95 -19.19 0.12
C VAL A 48 -15.69 -19.50 1.57
N ILE A 49 -15.50 -20.79 1.87
CA ILE A 49 -15.24 -21.30 3.22
C ILE A 49 -13.88 -22.00 3.20
N GLY A 50 -13.09 -21.78 4.25
CA GLY A 50 -11.83 -22.48 4.50
C GLY A 50 -11.86 -23.26 5.81
N GLY A 51 -10.97 -24.25 5.91
CA GLY A 51 -10.68 -24.94 7.16
C GLY A 51 -11.70 -26.03 7.47
N THR A 52 -11.76 -26.42 8.74
CA THR A 52 -12.57 -27.58 9.19
C THR A 52 -14.07 -27.43 8.93
N LYS A 53 -14.57 -26.20 8.78
CA LYS A 53 -15.98 -25.93 8.39
C LYS A 53 -16.28 -26.28 6.94
N ALA A 54 -15.29 -26.17 6.05
CA ALA A 54 -15.44 -26.44 4.63
C ALA A 54 -15.21 -27.92 4.30
N ASN A 55 -14.25 -28.54 4.98
CA ASN A 55 -13.96 -29.95 4.84
C ASN A 55 -13.54 -30.52 6.22
N PRO A 56 -14.32 -31.44 6.81
CA PRO A 56 -13.96 -32.10 8.07
C PRO A 56 -12.63 -32.87 7.99
N ASN A 57 -12.29 -33.34 6.78
CA ASN A 57 -11.04 -34.03 6.46
C ASN A 57 -10.01 -33.11 5.80
N GLY A 58 -10.27 -31.80 5.75
CA GLY A 58 -9.38 -30.80 5.17
C GLY A 58 -8.14 -30.59 6.05
N THR A 59 -7.05 -30.11 5.45
CA THR A 59 -5.83 -29.77 6.18
C THR A 59 -6.15 -28.77 7.28
N ALA A 60 -5.81 -29.12 8.53
CA ALA A 60 -6.00 -28.25 9.68
C ALA A 60 -5.23 -26.94 9.48
N GLY A 61 -5.91 -25.89 9.00
CA GLY A 61 -5.31 -24.60 8.69
C GLY A 61 -5.67 -24.00 7.33
N SER A 62 -6.48 -24.66 6.50
CA SER A 62 -6.95 -24.05 5.26
C SER A 62 -7.70 -22.74 5.52
N ARG A 63 -7.28 -21.67 4.85
CA ARG A 63 -7.85 -20.32 4.95
C ARG A 63 -8.31 -19.86 3.58
N VAL A 64 -9.26 -18.94 3.57
CA VAL A 64 -9.67 -18.25 2.35
C VAL A 64 -8.60 -17.23 1.97
N LYS A 65 -8.22 -17.18 0.70
CA LYS A 65 -7.33 -16.16 0.15
C LYS A 65 -8.00 -15.52 -1.06
N ALA A 66 -7.99 -14.20 -1.09
CA ALA A 66 -8.44 -13.41 -2.23
C ALA A 66 -7.28 -12.54 -2.73
N THR A 67 -7.12 -12.48 -4.05
CA THR A 67 -6.19 -11.59 -4.75
C THR A 67 -7.01 -10.78 -5.73
N ILE A 68 -7.06 -9.46 -5.51
CA ILE A 68 -7.86 -8.53 -6.31
C ILE A 68 -6.89 -7.58 -6.99
N GLN A 69 -6.91 -7.54 -8.32
CA GLN A 69 -6.00 -6.69 -9.06
C GLN A 69 -6.60 -5.31 -9.26
N PRO A 70 -5.84 -4.23 -9.02
CA PRO A 70 -6.28 -2.90 -9.37
C PRO A 70 -6.37 -2.80 -10.89
N LYS A 71 -7.53 -2.37 -11.40
CA LYS A 71 -7.66 -2.03 -12.81
C LYS A 71 -6.82 -0.79 -13.09
N ASN A 72 -5.94 -0.84 -14.09
CA ASN A 72 -5.17 0.33 -14.51
C ASN A 72 -6.11 1.52 -14.75
N LYS A 73 -5.88 2.62 -14.02
CA LYS A 73 -6.47 3.91 -14.37
C LYS A 73 -5.75 4.40 -15.62
N THR A 74 -6.43 4.40 -16.76
CA THR A 74 -5.98 5.18 -17.94
C THR A 74 -6.23 6.67 -17.68
N THR A 75 -5.54 7.23 -16.68
CA THR A 75 -5.15 8.65 -16.64
C THR A 75 -4.07 8.78 -15.55
N PRO A 76 -2.82 9.12 -15.89
CA PRO A 76 -1.92 9.70 -14.91
C PRO A 76 -2.59 10.93 -14.30
N PRO A 77 -2.44 11.22 -12.99
CA PRO A 77 -2.76 12.55 -12.50
C PRO A 77 -1.91 13.55 -13.30
N VAL A 78 -2.57 14.40 -14.10
CA VAL A 78 -1.93 15.58 -14.67
C VAL A 78 -1.66 16.52 -13.49
N ILE A 79 -0.49 16.37 -12.88
CA ILE A 79 0.15 17.45 -12.13
C ILE A 79 0.62 18.47 -13.16
N ASP A 80 -0.25 19.42 -13.49
CA ASP A 80 0.07 20.55 -14.37
C ASP A 80 0.98 21.52 -13.60
N ASN A 81 2.26 21.16 -13.46
CA ASN A 81 3.30 22.07 -13.00
C ASN A 81 3.70 23.01 -14.14
N LYS A 82 2.78 23.90 -14.56
CA LYS A 82 3.15 25.02 -15.43
C LYS A 82 4.11 25.95 -14.68
N PRO A 83 5.33 26.20 -15.18
CA PRO A 83 6.28 27.07 -14.52
C PRO A 83 6.06 28.50 -15.01
N THR A 84 5.29 29.32 -14.28
CA THR A 84 5.21 30.77 -14.55
C THR A 84 4.49 31.46 -13.38
N SER A 85 4.94 32.50 -12.69
CA SER A 85 6.17 33.27 -12.56
C SER A 85 5.89 34.26 -11.44
N GLN A 86 6.58 34.24 -10.28
CA GLN A 86 6.76 35.43 -9.41
C GLN A 86 8.09 35.24 -8.64
N GLN A 87 9.20 35.81 -9.10
CA GLN A 87 9.66 37.16 -8.77
C GLN A 87 10.50 37.19 -7.47
N GLY A 88 11.82 37.07 -7.67
CA GLY A 88 12.83 37.77 -6.88
C GLY A 88 13.33 37.13 -5.58
N LEU A 89 14.39 36.33 -5.66
CA LEU A 89 15.47 36.35 -4.66
C LEU A 89 16.82 36.21 -5.37
N ARG A 90 17.31 37.34 -5.88
CA ARG A 90 18.73 37.51 -6.23
C ARG A 90 19.43 37.87 -4.93
N MET A 91 20.02 36.87 -4.26
CA MET A 91 20.83 37.09 -3.08
C MET A 91 22.26 37.44 -3.51
N ASN A 92 22.52 38.73 -3.54
CA ASN A 92 23.82 39.37 -3.59
C ASN A 92 24.68 38.98 -2.38
N ARG A 93 25.51 37.95 -2.54
CA ARG A 93 26.53 37.55 -1.56
C ARG A 93 27.78 38.42 -1.69
N SER A 94 27.71 39.64 -1.20
CA SER A 94 28.89 40.46 -0.95
C SER A 94 28.59 41.56 0.06
N LEU A 95 28.71 41.22 1.34
CA LEU A 95 28.89 42.15 2.45
C LEU A 95 29.96 41.56 3.38
N GLN A 96 31.21 41.86 3.07
CA GLN A 96 32.28 41.91 4.07
C GLN A 96 32.21 43.28 4.74
N ILE A 97 32.07 43.32 6.06
CA ILE A 97 32.34 44.44 6.99
C ILE A 97 32.00 43.92 8.39
N LYS A 98 32.77 44.10 9.46
CA LYS A 98 34.15 44.49 9.75
C LYS A 98 34.23 44.15 11.25
N VAL A 99 35.16 43.31 11.68
CA VAL A 99 35.35 43.05 13.12
C VAL A 99 36.07 44.27 13.69
N GLU A 100 35.34 45.14 14.38
CA GLU A 100 35.93 46.16 15.24
C GLU A 100 36.27 45.52 16.60
N PRO A 101 37.52 45.64 17.08
CA PRO A 101 37.90 45.17 18.40
C PRO A 101 37.33 46.09 19.49
N ALA A 102 36.85 45.49 20.57
CA ALA A 102 36.40 46.21 21.77
C ALA A 102 37.55 47.07 22.36
N PRO A 103 37.27 48.28 22.86
CA PRO A 103 38.29 49.11 23.50
C PRO A 103 38.75 48.46 24.81
N ALA A 104 40.06 48.31 24.94
CA ALA A 104 40.72 47.99 26.20
C ALA A 104 40.56 49.19 27.14
N ASP A 105 39.85 48.98 28.25
CA ASP A 105 39.81 49.96 29.33
C ASP A 105 41.12 49.88 30.12
N ALA A 106 41.90 50.95 30.01
CA ALA A 106 43.21 51.11 30.63
C ALA A 106 43.05 51.80 31.98
N ASN A 107 43.12 51.03 33.06
CA ASN A 107 43.56 51.49 34.38
C ASN A 107 44.72 50.55 34.77
N ASN A 108 45.99 50.94 34.56
CA ASN A 108 46.84 51.70 35.50
C ASN A 108 46.92 50.95 36.86
N GLU A 109 48.00 50.31 37.30
CA GLU A 109 49.44 50.55 37.23
C GLU A 109 50.21 49.22 37.52
N PRO A 110 51.54 49.17 37.32
CA PRO A 110 52.32 47.94 37.21
C PRO A 110 52.87 47.45 38.55
N ALA A 111 52.80 46.14 38.81
CA ALA A 111 53.53 45.54 39.93
C ALA A 111 54.04 44.13 39.57
N LYS A 112 55.28 44.13 39.08
CA LYS A 112 56.41 43.31 39.56
C LYS A 112 56.27 41.77 39.45
N VAL A 113 56.99 41.24 38.45
CA VAL A 113 57.93 40.11 38.50
C VAL A 113 57.55 38.93 39.43
N GLN A 114 57.27 37.78 38.81
CA GLN A 114 57.57 36.48 39.43
C GLN A 114 59.03 36.13 39.07
N PRO A 115 59.86 35.55 39.95
CA PRO A 115 60.08 35.80 41.37
C PRO A 115 60.93 37.05 41.68
#